data_AF-A0A497P0N4-F1
#
_entry.id   AF-A0A497P0N4-F1
#
_cell.length_a   1.000
_cell.length_b   1.000
_cell.length_c   1.000
_cell.angle_alpha   90.00
_cell.angle_beta   90.00
_cell.angle_gamma   90.00
#
_symmetry.space_group_name_H-M   'P 1'
#
loop_
_entity.id
_entity.type
_entity.pdbx_description
1 polymer ?
#
loop_
_entity_poly.entity_id
_entity_poly.type
_entity_poly.pdbx_seq_one_letter_code
_entity_poly.pdbx_strand_id
1 'polypeptide(L)'
;MKALINLLNNVKRLDESSILITVYDNKGVRDFIIDLNRIGQLFKKGVDANEDIIGRYSVTTESLNSSKKAGTPYTLKDTGDFYATFKIKTNEKGDFVISANTIKEDNDLLDYSKDILGLTKPSLNELIKEILP
;
A
#
# COMPACT_ATOMS: atom_id res chain seq x y z
N MET A 1 -31.75 0.80 -32.50
CA MET A 1 -31.15 -0.53 -32.78
C MET A 1 -29.62 -0.51 -32.80
N LYS A 2 -28.97 0.39 -33.56
CA LYS A 2 -27.49 0.51 -33.62
C LYS A 2 -26.82 0.72 -32.25
N ALA A 3 -27.40 1.56 -31.38
CA ALA A 3 -26.90 1.79 -30.03
C ALA A 3 -26.89 0.53 -29.15
N LEU A 4 -27.94 -0.30 -29.25
CA LEU A 4 -28.02 -1.57 -28.51
C LEU A 4 -26.98 -2.58 -28.99
N ILE A 5 -26.80 -2.69 -30.32
CA ILE A 5 -25.76 -3.56 -30.91
C ILE A 5 -24.36 -3.10 -30.47
N ASN A 6 -24.10 -1.80 -30.46
CA ASN A 6 -22.84 -1.24 -29.99
C ASN A 6 -22.61 -1.55 -28.50
N LEU A 7 -23.64 -1.41 -27.66
CA LEU A 7 -23.56 -1.74 -26.23
C LEU A 7 -23.22 -3.23 -26.03
N LEU A 8 -23.91 -4.14 -26.71
CA LEU A 8 -23.65 -5.58 -26.62
C LEU A 8 -22.24 -5.95 -27.07
N ASN A 9 -21.73 -5.29 -28.12
CA ASN A 9 -20.35 -5.48 -28.58
C ASN A 9 -19.32 -4.94 -27.58
N ASN A 10 -19.62 -3.83 -26.90
CA ASN A 10 -18.77 -3.31 -25.84
C ASN A 10 -18.75 -4.27 -24.64
N VAL A 11 -19.92 -4.79 -24.23
CA VAL A 11 -20.02 -5.76 -23.13
C VAL A 11 -19.25 -7.04 -23.45
N LYS A 12 -19.36 -7.58 -24.68
CA LYS A 12 -18.58 -8.76 -25.12
C LYS A 12 -17.08 -8.54 -25.10
N ARG A 13 -16.62 -7.29 -25.19
CA ARG A 13 -15.21 -6.91 -25.18
C ARG A 13 -14.72 -6.49 -23.80
N LEU A 14 -15.58 -6.50 -22.78
CA LEU A 14 -15.15 -6.25 -21.41
C LEU A 14 -14.20 -7.37 -21.01
N ASP A 15 -13.03 -6.97 -20.58
CA ASP A 15 -11.97 -7.81 -20.05
C ASP A 15 -11.73 -7.36 -18.62
N GLU A 16 -11.78 -8.32 -17.69
CA GLU A 16 -11.64 -8.05 -16.25
C GLU A 16 -10.30 -7.37 -15.95
N SER A 17 -9.23 -7.85 -16.56
CA SER A 17 -7.88 -7.29 -16.40
C SER A 17 -7.84 -5.82 -16.79
N SER A 18 -8.42 -5.48 -17.94
CA SER A 18 -8.51 -4.11 -18.46
C SER A 18 -9.34 -3.19 -17.55
N ILE A 19 -10.42 -3.70 -16.95
CA ILE A 19 -11.22 -2.96 -15.97
C ILE A 19 -10.39 -2.67 -14.72
N LEU A 20 -9.73 -3.70 -14.15
CA LEU A 20 -8.92 -3.56 -12.95
C LEU A 20 -7.73 -2.62 -13.16
N ILE A 21 -7.04 -2.72 -14.29
CA ILE A 21 -5.95 -1.78 -14.66
C ILE A 21 -6.51 -0.35 -14.70
N THR A 22 -7.67 -0.14 -15.32
CA THR A 22 -8.29 1.19 -15.39
C THR A 22 -8.63 1.74 -14.01
N VAL A 23 -9.13 0.88 -13.10
CA VAL A 23 -9.43 1.25 -11.71
C VAL A 23 -8.14 1.61 -10.96
N TYR A 24 -7.08 0.82 -11.09
CA TYR A 24 -5.79 1.06 -10.43
C TYR A 24 -4.93 2.13 -11.11
N ASP A 25 -5.30 2.62 -12.28
CA ASP A 25 -4.67 3.80 -12.91
C ASP A 25 -5.36 5.10 -12.50
N ASN A 26 -6.55 5.04 -11.89
CA ASN A 26 -7.18 6.19 -11.28
C ASN A 26 -6.31 6.73 -10.14
N LYS A 27 -5.91 8.01 -10.22
CA LYS A 27 -5.04 8.64 -9.22
C LYS A 27 -5.59 8.54 -7.79
N GLY A 28 -6.90 8.71 -7.59
CA GLY A 28 -7.52 8.63 -6.28
C GLY A 28 -7.40 7.24 -5.67
N VAL A 29 -7.71 6.20 -6.45
CA VAL A 29 -7.56 4.80 -6.03
C VAL A 29 -6.10 4.45 -5.75
N ARG A 30 -5.17 4.93 -6.59
CA ARG A 30 -3.71 4.71 -6.38
C ARG A 30 -3.23 5.29 -5.08
N ASP A 31 -3.55 6.56 -4.83
CA ASP A 31 -3.15 7.27 -3.63
C ASP A 31 -3.78 6.60 -2.40
N PHE A 32 -5.03 6.16 -2.51
CA PHE A 32 -5.73 5.42 -1.46
C PHE A 32 -5.05 4.10 -1.10
N ILE A 33 -4.72 3.26 -2.09
CA ILE A 33 -3.99 2.00 -1.88
C ILE A 33 -2.63 2.26 -1.22
N ILE A 34 -1.89 3.27 -1.70
CA ILE A 34 -0.60 3.64 -1.10
C ILE A 34 -0.79 4.07 0.35
N ASP A 35 -1.78 4.89 0.65
CA ASP A 35 -2.03 5.39 2.00
C ASP A 35 -2.55 4.31 2.95
N LEU A 36 -3.28 3.31 2.48
CA LEU A 36 -3.67 2.15 3.29
C LEU A 36 -2.44 1.41 3.84
N ASN A 37 -1.43 1.12 3.01
CA ASN A 37 -0.20 0.48 3.46
C ASN A 37 0.70 1.46 4.24
N ARG A 38 0.99 2.61 3.65
CA ARG A 38 1.96 3.58 4.18
C ARG A 38 1.48 4.28 5.45
N ILE A 39 0.26 4.82 5.43
CA ILE A 39 -0.28 5.63 6.53
C ILE A 39 -1.12 4.77 7.47
N GLY A 40 -2.02 3.94 6.93
CA GLY A 40 -2.92 3.09 7.68
C GLY A 40 -2.21 2.01 8.49
N GLN A 41 -1.31 1.25 7.85
CA GLN A 41 -0.59 0.15 8.49
C GLN A 41 0.73 0.61 9.10
N LEU A 42 1.68 1.08 8.29
CA LEU A 42 3.03 1.37 8.78
C LEU A 42 3.06 2.55 9.76
N PHE A 43 2.51 3.70 9.40
CA PHE A 43 2.60 4.87 10.28
C PHE A 43 1.72 4.79 11.52
N LYS A 44 0.43 4.47 11.35
CA LYS A 44 -0.54 4.50 12.45
C LYS A 44 -0.46 3.28 13.37
N LYS A 45 -0.13 2.10 12.83
CA LYS A 45 -0.16 0.84 13.57
C LYS A 45 1.23 0.21 13.77
N GLY A 46 2.18 0.51 12.88
CA GLY A 46 3.52 -0.11 12.88
C GLY A 46 3.47 -1.61 12.61
N VAL A 47 2.59 -2.04 11.71
CA VAL A 47 2.40 -3.44 11.33
C VAL A 47 2.69 -3.67 9.85
N ASP A 48 3.12 -4.89 9.52
CA ASP A 48 3.29 -5.35 8.14
C ASP A 48 1.97 -5.86 7.51
N ALA A 49 2.05 -6.47 6.33
CA ALA A 49 0.89 -7.01 5.62
C ALA A 49 0.23 -8.21 6.32
N ASN A 50 0.91 -8.86 7.27
CA ASN A 50 0.37 -9.96 8.07
C ASN A 50 -0.24 -9.48 9.41
N GLU A 51 -0.29 -8.16 9.62
CA GLU A 51 -0.68 -7.52 10.89
C GLU A 51 0.32 -7.73 12.04
N ASP A 52 1.53 -8.19 11.73
CA ASP A 52 2.59 -8.37 12.72
C ASP A 52 3.31 -7.04 13.00
N ILE A 53 3.65 -6.80 14.26
CA ILE A 53 4.40 -5.61 14.67
C ILE A 53 5.85 -5.76 14.24
N ILE A 54 6.33 -4.82 13.42
CA ILE A 54 7.65 -4.87 12.77
C ILE A 54 8.84 -4.53 13.70
N GLY A 55 8.55 -4.36 14.99
CA GLY A 55 9.50 -4.00 16.04
C GLY A 55 9.02 -2.82 16.90
N ARG A 56 9.75 -2.51 17.97
CA ARG A 56 9.38 -1.47 18.95
C ARG A 56 10.58 -0.62 19.35
N TYR A 57 10.36 0.68 19.53
CA TYR A 57 11.43 1.58 19.97
C TYR A 57 11.92 1.26 21.38
N SER A 58 13.23 1.36 21.56
CA SER A 58 13.88 1.20 22.86
C SER A 58 13.87 2.51 23.65
N VAL A 59 14.14 2.43 24.95
CA VAL A 59 14.36 3.62 25.80
C VAL A 59 15.53 4.46 25.28
N THR A 60 16.58 3.81 24.77
CA THR A 60 17.72 4.49 24.15
C THR A 60 17.28 5.29 22.92
N THR A 61 16.41 4.72 22.08
CA THR A 61 15.88 5.43 20.91
C THR A 61 15.05 6.64 21.32
N GLU A 62 14.20 6.51 22.34
CA GLU A 62 13.40 7.63 22.85
C GLU A 62 14.29 8.75 23.42
N SER A 63 15.34 8.39 24.15
CA SER A 63 16.31 9.37 24.69
C SER A 63 16.99 10.17 23.58
N LEU A 64 17.22 9.57 22.41
CA LEU A 64 17.81 10.24 21.25
C LEU A 64 16.76 11.03 20.43
N ASN A 65 15.52 10.53 20.39
CA ASN A 65 14.43 11.18 19.69
C ASN A 65 13.11 10.96 20.44
N SER A 66 12.67 11.98 21.15
CA SER A 66 11.48 11.95 22.01
C SER A 66 10.16 11.74 21.27
N SER A 67 10.13 11.88 19.94
CA SER A 67 8.97 11.53 19.11
C SER A 67 8.83 10.02 18.86
N LYS A 68 9.90 9.24 19.07
CA LYS A 68 9.94 7.78 18.95
C LYS A 68 9.84 7.15 20.34
N LYS A 69 8.60 7.04 20.84
CA LYS A 69 8.31 6.60 22.21
C LYS A 69 8.71 5.16 22.49
N ALA A 70 9.38 4.90 23.60
CA ALA A 70 9.79 3.55 23.96
C ALA A 70 8.57 2.64 24.10
N GLY A 71 8.69 1.40 23.60
CA GLY A 71 7.61 0.42 23.59
C GLY A 71 6.57 0.62 22.49
N THR A 72 6.55 1.76 21.76
CA THR A 72 5.64 1.91 20.62
C THR A 72 6.20 1.22 19.37
N PRO A 73 5.34 0.71 18.48
CA PRO A 73 5.77 0.11 17.22
C PRO A 73 6.64 1.04 16.37
N TYR A 74 7.54 0.45 15.58
CA TYR A 74 8.26 1.18 14.55
C TYR A 74 7.29 1.65 13.47
N THR A 75 7.45 2.89 13.04
CA THR A 75 6.68 3.45 11.92
C THR A 75 7.48 3.48 10.62
N LEU A 76 8.80 3.30 10.70
CA LEU A 76 9.75 3.53 9.60
C LEU A 76 9.69 4.95 9.00
N LYS A 77 9.00 5.90 9.67
CA LYS A 77 8.95 7.30 9.26
C LYS A 77 10.04 8.07 9.99
N ASP A 78 11.01 8.57 9.23
CA ASP A 78 12.12 9.37 9.73
C ASP A 78 12.08 10.77 9.10
N THR A 79 12.80 11.00 7.99
CA THR A 79 12.70 12.22 7.16
C THR A 79 11.43 12.23 6.28
N GLY A 80 10.93 11.04 5.93
CA GLY A 80 9.86 10.84 4.96
C GLY A 80 10.31 10.31 3.61
N ASP A 81 11.62 10.18 3.37
CA ASP A 81 12.17 9.75 2.07
C ASP A 81 11.69 8.36 1.66
N PHE A 82 11.71 7.39 2.59
CA PHE A 82 11.14 6.06 2.35
C PHE A 82 9.66 6.15 1.94
N TYR A 83 8.88 6.93 2.69
CA TYR A 83 7.45 7.12 2.48
C TYR A 83 7.12 7.79 1.13
N ALA A 84 8.02 8.64 0.63
CA ALA A 84 7.88 9.30 -0.66
C ALA A 84 8.10 8.36 -1.85
N THR A 85 8.73 7.20 -1.63
CA THR A 85 9.07 6.25 -2.71
C THR A 85 7.95 5.24 -3.02
N PHE A 86 6.89 5.20 -2.21
CA PHE A 86 5.76 4.29 -2.40
C PHE A 86 5.07 4.53 -3.74
N LYS A 87 4.84 3.43 -4.47
CA LYS A 87 4.15 3.43 -5.74
C LYS A 87 3.47 2.08 -5.97
N ILE A 88 2.52 2.09 -6.89
CA ILE A 88 1.84 0.88 -7.35
C ILE A 88 2.28 0.58 -8.77
N LYS A 89 2.49 -0.70 -9.07
CA LYS A 89 2.66 -1.22 -10.42
C LYS A 89 1.53 -2.20 -10.71
N THR A 90 0.89 -2.07 -11.86
CA THR A 90 -0.10 -3.00 -12.37
C THR A 90 0.55 -3.97 -13.35
N ASN A 91 0.01 -5.18 -13.47
CA ASN A 91 0.42 -6.15 -14.48
C ASN A 91 -0.70 -6.35 -15.52
N GLU A 92 -0.40 -7.08 -16.60
CA GLU A 92 -1.35 -7.35 -17.69
C GLU A 92 -2.56 -8.19 -17.26
N LYS A 93 -2.48 -8.87 -16.10
CA LYS A 93 -3.58 -9.67 -15.53
C LYS A 93 -4.51 -8.85 -14.63
N GLY A 94 -4.24 -7.56 -14.48
CA GLY A 94 -5.00 -6.69 -13.59
C GLY A 94 -4.64 -6.82 -12.11
N ASP A 95 -3.55 -7.51 -11.75
CA ASP A 95 -3.04 -7.45 -10.39
C ASP A 95 -2.25 -6.15 -10.18
N PHE A 96 -2.11 -5.74 -8.91
CA PHE A 96 -1.22 -4.67 -8.52
C PHE A 96 -0.21 -5.11 -7.47
N VAL A 97 0.96 -4.47 -7.47
CA VAL A 97 2.02 -4.66 -6.49
C VAL A 97 2.42 -3.31 -5.91
N ILE A 98 2.50 -3.23 -4.58
CA ILE A 98 3.05 -2.07 -3.88
C ILE A 98 4.58 -2.20 -3.87
N SER A 99 5.27 -1.11 -4.22
CA SER A 99 6.72 -1.05 -4.29
C SER A 99 7.22 0.24 -3.67
N ALA A 100 8.35 0.19 -2.97
CA ALA A 100 9.05 1.34 -2.41
C ALA A 100 10.57 1.09 -2.49
N ASN A 101 11.38 2.14 -2.31
CA ASN A 101 12.81 2.00 -2.13
C ASN A 101 13.10 1.66 -0.65
N THR A 102 13.36 0.38 -0.36
CA THR A 102 13.59 -0.09 1.00
C THR A 102 15.05 0.08 1.46
N ILE A 103 15.96 0.41 0.55
CA ILE A 103 17.35 0.66 0.90
C ILE A 103 17.48 2.05 1.52
N LYS A 104 17.92 2.09 2.78
CA LYS A 104 18.23 3.32 3.50
C LYS A 104 19.68 3.26 3.99
N GLU A 105 20.52 4.13 3.44
CA GLU A 105 21.97 4.08 3.65
C GLU A 105 22.50 2.70 3.28
N ASP A 106 23.10 1.97 4.23
CA ASP A 106 23.65 0.63 4.04
C ASP A 106 22.71 -0.51 4.49
N ASN A 107 21.48 -0.20 4.91
CA ASN A 107 20.53 -1.18 5.45
C ASN A 107 19.28 -1.33 4.58
N ASP A 108 18.68 -2.53 4.59
CA ASP A 108 17.38 -2.77 3.98
C ASP A 108 16.28 -2.72 5.05
N LEU A 109 15.26 -1.90 4.83
CA LEU A 109 14.11 -1.83 5.73
C LEU A 109 13.32 -3.14 5.79
N LEU A 110 13.52 -4.06 4.83
CA LEU A 110 12.97 -5.41 4.86
C LEU A 110 13.57 -6.30 5.97
N ASP A 111 14.68 -5.88 6.60
CA ASP A 111 15.25 -6.58 7.76
C ASP A 111 14.35 -6.48 9.00
N TYR A 112 13.45 -5.48 9.06
CA TYR A 112 12.46 -5.36 10.14
C TYR A 112 11.25 -6.28 9.94
N SER A 113 10.78 -6.40 8.70
CA SER A 113 9.81 -7.41 8.25
C SER A 113 9.86 -7.51 6.73
N LYS A 114 9.77 -8.73 6.22
CA LYS A 114 9.77 -8.98 4.77
C LYS A 114 8.48 -8.52 4.08
N ASP A 115 7.43 -8.32 4.85
CA ASP A 115 6.06 -8.09 4.36
C ASP A 115 5.58 -6.65 4.60
N ILE A 116 6.48 -5.68 4.80
CA ILE A 116 6.12 -4.26 4.99
C ILE A 116 5.39 -3.66 3.77
N LEU A 117 5.63 -4.22 2.57
CA LEU A 117 5.02 -3.81 1.31
C LEU A 117 3.85 -4.72 0.98
N GLY A 118 2.63 -4.28 1.30
CA GLY A 118 1.44 -5.05 1.06
C GLY A 118 0.26 -4.57 1.87
N LEU A 119 -0.95 -4.96 1.47
CA LEU A 119 -2.16 -4.64 2.23
C LEU A 119 -2.51 -5.79 3.16
N THR A 120 -2.82 -5.44 4.41
CA THR A 120 -3.46 -6.35 5.35
C THR A 120 -4.88 -6.70 4.88
N LYS A 121 -5.45 -7.79 5.40
CA LYS A 121 -6.83 -8.17 5.08
C LYS A 121 -7.86 -7.07 5.40
N PRO A 122 -7.79 -6.36 6.55
CA PRO A 122 -8.65 -5.20 6.78
C PRO A 122 -8.50 -4.10 5.73
N SER A 123 -7.26 -3.74 5.36
CA SER A 123 -7.00 -2.72 4.33
C SER A 123 -7.52 -3.15 2.95
N LEU A 124 -7.40 -4.43 2.59
CA LEU A 124 -8.00 -4.96 1.35
C LEU A 124 -9.53 -4.81 1.37
N ASN A 125 -10.18 -5.05 2.51
CA ASN A 125 -11.62 -4.84 2.63
C ASN A 125 -12.00 -3.35 2.53
N GLU A 126 -11.17 -2.43 3.02
CA GLU A 126 -11.35 -0.99 2.83
C GLU A 126 -11.22 -0.61 1.35
N LEU A 127 -10.21 -1.13 0.65
CA LEU A 127 -10.06 -0.95 -0.79
C LEU A 127 -11.28 -1.44 -1.56
N ILE A 128 -11.77 -2.65 -1.26
CA ILE A 128 -12.94 -3.23 -1.91
C ILE A 128 -14.17 -2.32 -1.75
N LYS A 129 -14.37 -1.74 -0.56
CA LYS A 129 -15.48 -0.81 -0.32
C LYS A 129 -15.33 0.52 -1.05
N GLU A 130 -14.12 0.99 -1.25
CA GLU A 130 -13.85 2.24 -1.97
C GLU A 130 -14.08 2.10 -3.47
N ILE A 131 -13.74 0.94 -4.05
CA ILE A 131 -13.84 0.72 -5.50
C ILE A 131 -15.20 0.16 -5.95
N LEU A 132 -15.94 -0.50 -5.06
CA LEU A 132 -17.26 -1.03 -5.37
C LEU A 132 -18.35 0.01 -5.04
N PRO A 133 -19.28 0.29 -5.97
CA PRO A 133 -20.42 1.18 -5.76
C PRO A 133 -21.47 0.58 -4.81
#